data_AF-A0A920QMV2-F1
#
_entry.id   AF-A0A920QMV2-F1
#
_cell.length_a   1.000
_cell.length_b   1.000
_cell.length_c   1.000
_cell.angle_alpha   90.00
_cell.angle_beta   90.00
_cell.angle_gamma   90.00
#
_symmetry.space_group_name_H-M   'P 1'
#
loop_
_entity.id
_entity.type
_entity.pdbx_description
1 polymer ?
#
loop_
_entity_poly.entity_id
_entity_poly.type
_entity_poly.pdbx_seq_one_letter_code
_entity_poly.pdbx_strand_id
1 'polypeptide(L)'
;MTTQAPHAIRTVFALVAGHVGLSEEKIRIISPDIGGGFGGKVPVYPGYVIAVASSVVIGKPVKWVEDRSENLQAILLQGIII
;
A
#
# COMPACT_ATOMS: atom_id res chain seq x y z
N MET A 1 -0.85 6.93 2.04
CA MET A 1 0.00 5.72 2.00
C MET A 1 1.46 6.16 2.02
N THR A 2 2.37 5.41 2.63
CA THR A 2 3.81 5.72 2.65
C THR A 2 4.58 4.75 1.76
N THR A 3 5.00 5.16 0.56
CA THR A 3 5.70 4.28 -0.39
C THR A 3 6.88 4.96 -1.08
N GLN A 4 7.93 4.19 -1.35
CA GLN A 4 9.07 4.58 -2.18
C GLN A 4 8.86 4.34 -3.68
N ALA A 5 7.81 3.62 -4.07
CA ALA A 5 7.56 3.23 -5.47
C ALA A 5 6.09 3.46 -5.89
N PRO A 6 5.58 4.72 -5.85
CA PRO A 6 4.15 5.01 -6.04
C PRO A 6 3.61 4.56 -7.39
N HIS A 7 4.40 4.64 -8.46
CA HIS A 7 3.99 4.18 -9.79
C HIS A 7 3.89 2.65 -9.86
N ALA A 8 4.86 1.92 -9.30
CA ALA A 8 4.82 0.47 -9.24
C ALA A 8 3.62 -0.03 -8.42
N ILE A 9 3.36 0.62 -7.28
CA ILE A 9 2.17 0.34 -6.48
C ILE A 9 0.90 0.58 -7.29
N ARG A 10 0.79 1.70 -8.02
CA ARG A 10 -0.38 1.98 -8.87
C ARG A 10 -0.66 0.84 -9.86
N THR A 11 0.37 0.36 -10.56
CA THR A 11 0.26 -0.76 -11.50
C THR A 11 -0.18 -2.05 -10.80
N VAL A 12 0.43 -2.40 -9.67
CA VAL A 12 0.05 -3.61 -8.90
C VAL A 12 -1.41 -3.54 -8.43
N PHE A 13 -1.85 -2.38 -7.93
CA PHE A 13 -3.24 -2.19 -7.52
C PHE A 13 -4.22 -2.32 -8.69
N ALA A 14 -3.88 -1.78 -9.86
CA ALA A 14 -4.71 -1.93 -11.06
C ALA A 14 -4.84 -3.40 -11.50
N LEU A 15 -3.76 -4.18 -11.43
CA LEU A 15 -3.77 -5.61 -11.77
C LEU A 15 -4.68 -6.41 -10.83
N VAL A 16 -4.64 -6.11 -9.53
CA VAL A 16 -5.45 -6.83 -8.54
C VAL A 16 -6.90 -6.35 -8.52
N ALA A 17 -7.14 -5.05 -8.65
CA ALA A 17 -8.47 -4.45 -8.55
C ALA A 17 -9.17 -4.24 -9.91
N GLY A 18 -8.56 -4.65 -11.02
CA GLY A 18 -9.16 -4.53 -12.36
C GLY A 18 -10.51 -5.24 -12.47
N HIS A 19 -10.69 -6.37 -11.76
CA HIS A 19 -11.95 -7.12 -11.72
C HIS A 19 -13.12 -6.36 -11.05
N VAL A 20 -12.83 -5.32 -10.26
CA VAL A 20 -13.85 -4.41 -9.69
C VAL A 20 -13.94 -3.07 -10.43
N GLY A 21 -13.38 -2.98 -11.64
CA GLY A 21 -13.47 -1.81 -12.51
C GLY A 21 -12.47 -0.69 -12.22
N LEU A 22 -11.48 -0.95 -11.35
CA LEU A 22 -10.39 -0.03 -11.04
C LEU A 22 -9.21 -0.26 -12.00
N SER A 23 -9.24 0.42 -13.14
CA SER A 23 -8.16 0.50 -14.10
C SER A 23 -7.08 1.51 -13.67
N GLU A 24 -5.86 1.37 -14.19
CA GLU A 24 -4.70 2.13 -13.70
C GLU A 24 -4.88 3.65 -13.81
N GLU A 25 -5.54 4.14 -14.86
CA GLU A 25 -5.84 5.55 -15.09
C GLU A 25 -6.87 6.12 -14.11
N LYS A 26 -7.66 5.27 -13.46
CA LYS A 26 -8.61 5.66 -12.40
C LYS A 26 -7.96 5.69 -11.02
N ILE A 27 -6.71 5.25 -10.89
CA ILE A 27 -6.01 5.15 -9.61
C ILE A 27 -4.95 6.24 -9.52
N ARG A 28 -5.00 7.02 -8.44
CA ARG A 28 -3.96 7.98 -8.08
C ARG A 28 -3.31 7.59 -6.76
N ILE A 29 -2.02 7.26 -6.80
CA ILE A 29 -1.21 7.06 -5.59
C ILE A 29 -0.49 8.37 -5.28
N ILE A 30 -0.71 8.90 -4.08
CA ILE A 30 -0.01 10.08 -3.57
C ILE A 30 0.89 9.61 -2.44
N SER A 31 2.20 9.85 -2.60
CA SER A 31 3.20 9.63 -1.58
C SER A 31 3.67 10.99 -1.04
N PRO A 32 3.12 11.46 0.10
CA PRO A 32 3.57 12.70 0.74
C PRO A 32 4.96 12.49 1.38
N ASP A 33 5.46 13.49 2.10
CA ASP A 33 6.72 13.37 2.86
C ASP A 33 6.72 12.11 3.74
N ILE A 34 7.81 11.33 3.64
CA ILE A 34 7.98 10.08 4.37
C ILE A 34 9.18 10.21 5.30
N GLY A 35 9.01 9.90 6.58
CA GLY A 35 10.08 9.86 7.59
C GLY A 35 11.05 8.68 7.44
N GLY A 36 11.53 8.41 6.23
CA GLY A 36 12.42 7.29 5.92
C GLY A 36 11.69 6.00 5.52
N GLY A 37 12.38 5.19 4.71
CA GLY A 37 11.89 3.92 4.20
C GLY A 37 12.95 2.81 4.21
N PHE A 38 14.21 3.13 3.91
CA PHE A 38 15.35 2.19 3.97
C PHE A 38 15.08 0.84 3.28
N GLY A 39 14.29 0.85 2.19
CA GLY A 39 13.87 -0.35 1.46
C GLY A 39 12.55 -0.94 1.92
N GLY A 40 12.19 -0.79 3.20
CA GLY A 40 10.96 -1.31 3.80
C GLY A 40 9.67 -0.60 3.40
N LYS A 41 9.70 0.34 2.44
CA LYS A 41 8.49 0.97 1.87
C LYS A 41 8.41 0.84 0.35
N VAL A 42 9.22 -0.03 -0.24
CA VAL A 42 9.11 -0.42 -1.66
C VAL A 42 7.99 -1.44 -1.86
N PRO A 43 7.83 -2.49 -1.03
CA PRO A 43 6.82 -3.52 -1.25
C PRO A 43 5.39 -3.04 -0.97
N VAL A 44 4.42 -3.79 -1.48
CA VAL A 44 3.00 -3.64 -1.10
C VAL A 44 2.74 -4.51 0.13
N TYR A 45 2.21 -3.90 1.19
CA TYR A 45 1.82 -4.61 2.41
C TYR A 45 0.32 -4.94 2.43
N PRO A 46 -0.10 -6.04 3.08
CA PRO A 46 -1.52 -6.41 3.20
C PRO A 46 -2.40 -5.27 3.75
N GLY A 47 -1.89 -4.50 4.72
CA GLY A 47 -2.61 -3.35 5.27
C GLY A 47 -3.00 -2.30 4.22
N TYR A 48 -2.18 -2.09 3.18
CA TYR A 48 -2.51 -1.20 2.07
C TYR A 48 -3.69 -1.72 1.24
N VAL A 49 -3.67 -3.03 0.94
CA VAL A 49 -4.72 -3.67 0.14
C VAL A 49 -6.04 -3.68 0.90
N ILE A 50 -6.00 -4.04 2.18
CA ILE A 50 -7.18 -4.06 3.06
C ILE A 50 -7.78 -2.66 3.18
N ALA A 51 -6.97 -1.63 3.43
CA ALA A 51 -7.48 -0.26 3.55
C ALA A 51 -8.19 0.22 2.28
N VAL A 52 -7.63 -0.09 1.10
CA VAL A 52 -8.25 0.26 -0.19
C VAL A 52 -9.53 -0.55 -0.42
N ALA A 53 -9.48 -1.87 -0.23
CA ALA A 53 -10.65 -2.73 -0.38
C ALA A 53 -11.79 -2.31 0.56
N SER A 54 -11.49 -2.04 1.83
CA SER A 54 -12.46 -1.51 2.78
C SER A 54 -13.05 -0.19 2.31
N SER A 55 -12.24 0.73 1.79
CA SER A 55 -12.72 2.02 1.27
C SER A 55 -13.69 1.85 0.10
N VAL A 56 -13.41 0.91 -0.82
CA VAL A 56 -14.30 0.56 -1.93
C VAL A 56 -15.61 -0.04 -1.42
N VAL A 57 -15.55 -0.99 -0.48
CA VAL A 57 -16.73 -1.69 0.07
C VAL A 57 -17.64 -0.73 0.83
N ILE A 58 -17.09 0.17 1.65
CA ILE A 58 -17.89 1.08 2.50
C ILE A 58 -18.25 2.40 1.81
N GLY A 59 -17.63 2.69 0.65
CA GLY A 59 -17.82 3.94 -0.09
C GLY A 59 -17.31 5.20 0.64
N LYS A 60 -16.36 5.06 1.56
CA LYS A 60 -15.82 6.17 2.38
C LYS A 60 -14.29 6.09 2.48
N PRO A 61 -13.59 7.23 2.69
CA PRO A 61 -12.15 7.22 2.91
C PRO A 61 -11.76 6.39 4.15
N VAL A 62 -10.73 5.56 4.02
CA VAL A 62 -10.15 4.77 5.12
C VAL A 62 -8.72 5.21 5.36
N LYS A 63 -8.39 5.50 6.62
CA LYS A 63 -7.01 5.73 7.08
C LYS A 63 -6.55 4.51 7.84
N TRP A 64 -5.45 3.92 7.40
CA TRP A 64 -4.75 2.86 8.11
C TRP A 64 -3.34 3.34 8.48
N VAL A 65 -2.93 3.03 9.70
CA VAL A 65 -1.61 3.32 10.26
C VAL A 65 -1.24 2.10 11.10
N GLU A 66 -0.14 1.45 10.75
CA GLU A 66 0.42 0.35 11.54
C GLU A 66 1.09 0.86 12.81
N ASP A 67 1.12 0.01 13.83
CA ASP A 67 1.99 0.19 14.99
C ASP A 67 3.42 -0.29 14.72
N ARG A 68 4.30 -0.10 15.72
CA ARG A 68 5.71 -0.46 15.59
C ARG A 68 5.93 -1.97 15.47
N SER A 69 5.12 -2.78 16.14
CA SER A 69 5.23 -4.24 16.15
C SER A 69 4.73 -4.83 14.83
N GLU A 70 3.63 -4.32 14.30
CA GLU A 70 3.10 -4.63 12.97
C GLU A 70 4.14 -4.32 11.89
N ASN A 71 4.77 -3.14 11.95
CA ASN A 71 5.83 -2.76 11.02
C ASN A 71 7.02 -3.74 11.06
N LEU A 72 7.49 -4.09 12.26
CA LEU A 72 8.59 -5.05 12.42
C LEU A 72 8.23 -6.42 11.87
N GLN A 73 7.04 -6.93 12.16
CA GLN A 73 6.57 -8.21 11.62
C GLN A 73 6.46 -8.18 10.10
N ALA A 74 5.91 -7.11 9.54
CA ALA A 74 5.72 -6.95 8.10
C ALA A 74 7.06 -6.94 7.35
N ILE A 75 8.07 -6.25 7.87
CA ILE A 75 9.40 -6.19 7.27
C ILE A 75 10.12 -7.54 7.38
N LEU A 76 10.07 -8.19 8.55
CA LEU A 76 10.72 -9.49 8.77
C LEU A 76 10.15 -10.59 7.88
N LEU A 77 8.83 -10.62 7.70
CA LEU A 77 8.15 -11.62 6.88
C LEU A 77 8.41 -11.45 5.38
N GLN A 78 8.82 -10.27 4.92
CA GLN A 78 9.13 -10.00 3.52
C GLN A 78 10.55 -10.40 3.09
N GLY A 79 11.34 -11.02 3.97
CA GLY A 79 12.66 -11.53 3.61
C GLY A 79 13.66 -10.44 3.26
N ILE A 80 13.41 -9.18 3.66
CA ILE A 80 14.43 -8.13 3.69
C ILE A 80 15.32 -8.46 4.90
N ILE A 81 16.20 -9.43 4.67
CA ILE A 81 17.33 -9.73 5.55
C ILE A 81 18.30 -8.56 5.39
N ILE A 82 18.61 -7.90 6.51
CA ILE A 82 19.81 -7.07 6.65
C ILE A 82 21.05 -7.94 6.46
#